data_AF-A0A935TKD3-F1
#
_entry.id   AF-A0A935TKD3-F1
#
_cell.length_a   1.000
_cell.length_b   1.000
_cell.length_c   1.000
_cell.angle_alpha   90.00
_cell.angle_beta   90.00
_cell.angle_gamma   90.00
#
_symmetry.space_group_name_H-M   'P 1'
#
loop_
_entity.id
_entity.type
_entity.pdbx_description
1 polymer ?
#
loop_
_entity_poly.entity_id
_entity_poly.type
_entity_poly.pdbx_seq_one_letter_code
_entity_poly.pdbx_strand_id
1 'polypeptide(L)'
;MTQSIILFGLAFYWLGQKRTWTSQRASVALVGLNVVALMVHPYYLAMTLSLFIAFLVDQILKKESWLLQLWRLLSFLLLLGSLIWLLGYTRHSAYDALGYGDNGYGNDFFLNLLEPFCGGGKLIACGEGPEYVFPYRESFNYLGAGLLLLIPVALFSNRHHLLTLLKHSPALTALLLGFFLYAISNKIRFGNTEIFSYALPSWTATLTGTFRAAGRFFWPISLFVLYLTLASLLKKRSWLISLILVTALVMQIKDVKPWLLRIQAESAKPSTLNFKEWETVMTHVDKVMVYPIHECPPLHYQHNIWIMRLAGYYGKQINSGYTARGHKDCDADVLSLQRDLKTRHLYIISSGAYANTPLRKTLSSPNLYNTRWKRVSVSEDLTT
;
A
#
# COMPACT_ATOMS: atom_id res chain seq x y z
N MET A 1 -10.78 -4.20 -1.04
CA MET A 1 -11.89 -3.99 -0.07
C MET A 1 -11.58 -2.94 1.02
N THR A 2 -10.37 -2.38 1.12
CA THR A 2 -9.96 -1.49 2.23
C THR A 2 -10.15 0.02 1.98
N GLN A 3 -10.34 0.46 0.73
CA GLN A 3 -10.59 1.88 0.41
C GLN A 3 -11.95 2.39 0.91
N SER A 4 -12.88 1.50 1.27
CA SER A 4 -14.16 1.86 1.92
C SER A 4 -13.97 2.63 3.22
N ILE A 5 -12.86 2.41 3.93
CA ILE A 5 -12.50 3.14 5.15
C ILE A 5 -12.43 4.65 4.87
N ILE A 6 -11.76 5.05 3.80
CA ILE A 6 -11.64 6.47 3.40
C ILE A 6 -13.02 7.02 3.00
N LEU A 7 -13.81 6.23 2.26
CA LEU A 7 -15.15 6.61 1.83
C LEU A 7 -16.08 6.86 3.04
N PHE A 8 -16.06 5.98 4.05
CA PHE A 8 -16.80 6.18 5.30
C PHE A 8 -16.29 7.40 6.06
N GLY A 9 -14.98 7.66 6.06
CA GLY A 9 -14.40 8.86 6.66
C GLY A 9 -14.97 10.14 6.04
N LEU A 10 -14.98 10.22 4.71
CA LEU A 10 -15.60 11.33 3.97
C LEU A 10 -17.12 11.42 4.23
N ALA A 11 -17.82 10.29 4.34
CA ALA A 11 -19.26 10.27 4.64
C ALA A 11 -19.57 10.80 6.04
N PHE A 12 -18.86 10.33 7.08
CA PHE A 12 -19.03 10.81 8.46
C PHE A 12 -18.67 12.29 8.59
N TYR A 13 -17.60 12.72 7.90
CA TYR A 13 -17.23 14.12 7.76
C TYR A 13 -18.41 14.96 7.26
N TRP A 14 -19.02 14.56 6.14
CA TRP A 14 -20.17 15.26 5.56
C TRP A 14 -21.46 15.20 6.36
N LEU A 15 -21.75 14.09 7.03
CA LEU A 15 -22.92 13.98 7.90
C LEU A 15 -22.83 14.98 9.07
N GLY A 16 -21.64 15.14 9.66
CA GLY A 16 -21.42 16.15 10.69
C GLY A 16 -21.40 17.58 10.14
N GLN A 17 -20.77 17.82 8.98
CA GLN A 17 -20.68 19.16 8.40
C GLN A 17 -22.02 19.76 7.97
N LYS A 18 -22.94 18.91 7.49
CA LYS A 18 -24.30 19.32 7.14
C LYS A 18 -25.25 19.39 8.34
N ARG A 19 -24.74 19.13 9.56
CA ARG A 19 -25.54 19.01 10.79
C ARG A 19 -26.67 17.98 10.70
N THR A 20 -26.56 17.00 9.80
CA THR A 20 -27.46 15.85 9.77
C THR A 20 -27.20 14.95 10.98
N TRP A 21 -25.93 14.81 11.35
CA TRP A 21 -25.51 14.24 12.62
C TRP A 21 -25.00 15.36 13.54
N THR A 22 -25.16 15.15 14.85
CA THR A 22 -24.50 16.00 15.86
C THR A 22 -22.98 15.88 15.71
N SER A 23 -22.25 16.94 16.05
CA SER A 23 -20.78 16.90 15.99
C SER A 23 -20.21 15.77 16.85
N GLN A 24 -20.84 15.49 17.99
CA GLN A 24 -20.46 14.37 18.86
C GLN A 24 -20.59 13.02 18.14
N ARG A 25 -21.72 12.76 17.49
CA ARG A 25 -21.95 11.49 16.79
C ARG A 25 -20.97 11.31 15.64
N ALA A 26 -20.71 12.37 14.86
CA ALA A 26 -19.72 12.34 13.79
C ALA A 26 -18.30 12.11 14.32
N SER A 27 -17.91 12.78 15.41
CA SER A 27 -16.61 12.57 16.07
C SER A 27 -16.44 11.14 16.56
N VAL A 28 -17.43 10.57 17.24
CA VAL A 28 -17.36 9.18 17.73
C VAL A 28 -17.24 8.18 16.57
N ALA A 29 -17.99 8.38 15.48
CA ALA A 29 -17.90 7.53 14.30
C ALA A 29 -16.51 7.62 13.63
N LEU A 30 -15.94 8.83 13.52
CA LEU A 30 -14.58 9.04 13.00
C LEU A 30 -13.51 8.42 13.91
N VAL A 31 -13.68 8.49 15.24
CA VAL A 31 -12.80 7.81 16.20
C VAL A 31 -12.84 6.29 16.00
N GLY A 32 -14.03 5.69 15.95
CA GLY A 32 -14.19 4.26 15.71
C GLY A 32 -13.58 3.82 14.37
N LEU A 33 -13.76 4.63 13.32
CA LEU A 33 -13.16 4.39 12.01
C LEU A 33 -11.62 4.44 12.05
N ASN A 34 -11.03 5.36 12.81
CA ASN A 34 -9.58 5.43 12.96
C ASN A 34 -9.01 4.22 13.71
N VAL A 35 -9.74 3.67 14.70
CA VAL A 35 -9.35 2.41 15.36
C VAL A 35 -9.34 1.25 14.35
N VAL A 36 -10.38 1.14 13.52
CA VAL A 36 -10.41 0.15 12.43
C VAL A 36 -9.26 0.38 11.45
N ALA A 37 -8.99 1.64 11.08
CA ALA A 37 -7.91 1.99 10.17
C ALA A 37 -6.52 1.59 10.72
N LEU A 38 -6.27 1.79 12.02
CA LEU A 38 -5.04 1.34 12.70
C LEU A 38 -4.84 -0.17 12.54
N MET A 39 -5.90 -0.96 12.76
CA MET A 39 -5.83 -2.43 12.68
C MET A 39 -5.68 -2.96 11.25
N VAL A 40 -6.04 -2.16 10.24
CA VAL A 40 -5.94 -2.54 8.84
C VAL A 40 -4.60 -2.13 8.24
N HIS A 41 -4.24 -0.84 8.29
CA HIS A 41 -2.98 -0.34 7.74
C HIS A 41 -2.65 1.10 8.19
N PRO A 42 -1.40 1.43 8.53
CA PRO A 42 -1.00 2.78 8.98
C PRO A 42 -1.34 3.92 7.99
N TYR A 43 -1.36 3.65 6.69
CA TYR A 43 -1.73 4.66 5.69
C TYR A 43 -3.20 5.07 5.79
N TYR A 44 -4.11 4.12 6.05
CA TYR A 44 -5.52 4.46 6.22
C TYR A 44 -5.71 5.29 7.49
N LEU A 45 -5.02 4.93 8.58
CA LEU A 45 -5.01 5.71 9.81
C LEU A 45 -4.55 7.14 9.54
N ALA A 46 -3.43 7.34 8.84
CA ALA A 46 -2.94 8.68 8.52
C ALA A 46 -4.00 9.49 7.75
N MET A 47 -4.62 8.90 6.73
CA MET A 47 -5.66 9.57 5.94
C MET A 47 -6.92 9.90 6.74
N THR A 48 -7.44 8.95 7.51
CA THR A 48 -8.66 9.15 8.31
C THR A 48 -8.44 10.01 9.54
N LEU A 49 -7.23 10.02 10.09
CA LEU A 49 -6.87 10.86 11.22
C LEU A 49 -6.79 12.31 10.77
N SER A 50 -6.14 12.59 9.63
CA SER A 50 -6.13 13.94 9.08
C SER A 50 -7.55 14.42 8.74
N LEU A 51 -8.43 13.54 8.22
CA LEU A 51 -9.85 13.85 8.03
C LEU A 51 -10.57 14.18 9.36
N PHE A 52 -10.28 13.44 10.43
CA PHE A 52 -10.82 13.73 11.76
C PHE A 52 -10.31 15.08 12.30
N ILE A 53 -9.02 15.38 12.15
CA ILE A 53 -8.45 16.67 12.55
C ILE A 53 -9.08 17.81 11.75
N ALA A 54 -9.19 17.68 10.41
CA ALA A 54 -9.86 18.65 9.58
C ALA A 54 -11.32 18.86 10.01
N PHE A 55 -12.01 17.79 10.43
CA PHE A 55 -13.38 17.88 10.90
C PHE A 55 -13.48 18.74 12.15
N LEU A 56 -12.63 18.48 13.14
CA LEU A 56 -12.56 19.25 14.38
C LEU A 56 -12.27 20.73 14.10
N VAL A 57 -11.31 21.03 13.23
CA VAL A 57 -10.97 22.40 12.85
C VAL A 57 -12.15 23.11 12.18
N ASP A 58 -12.81 22.47 11.21
CA ASP A 58 -13.97 23.09 10.58
C ASP A 58 -15.15 23.27 11.55
N GLN A 59 -15.31 22.43 12.59
CA GLN A 59 -16.31 22.67 13.65
C GLN A 59 -15.97 23.93 14.47
N ILE A 60 -14.69 24.16 14.78
CA ILE A 60 -14.23 25.40 15.44
C ILE A 60 -14.57 26.61 14.56
N LEU A 61 -14.26 26.54 13.26
CA LEU A 61 -14.56 27.61 12.30
C LEU A 61 -16.07 27.85 12.16
N LYS A 62 -16.89 26.82 12.39
CA LYS A 62 -18.36 26.91 12.49
C LYS A 62 -18.88 27.34 13.86
N LYS A 63 -18.01 27.91 14.71
CA LYS A 63 -18.30 28.47 16.04
C LYS A 63 -18.65 27.43 17.12
N GLU A 64 -18.30 26.15 16.95
CA GLU A 64 -18.27 25.23 18.09
C GLU A 64 -17.09 25.55 19.02
N SER A 65 -17.21 25.23 20.30
CA SER A 65 -16.15 25.48 21.30
C SER A 65 -14.86 24.76 20.94
N TRP A 66 -13.75 25.50 20.86
CA TRP A 66 -12.43 24.93 20.62
C TRP A 66 -11.95 24.03 21.75
N LEU A 67 -12.34 24.34 23.00
CA LEU A 67 -12.05 23.49 24.17
C LEU A 67 -12.69 22.10 24.02
N LEU A 68 -13.92 22.05 23.52
CA LEU A 68 -14.59 20.77 23.26
C LEU A 68 -13.85 19.95 22.20
N GLN A 69 -13.42 20.57 21.10
CA GLN A 69 -12.68 19.86 20.07
C GLN A 69 -11.28 19.43 20.55
N LEU A 70 -10.63 20.25 21.39
CA LEU A 70 -9.36 19.89 22.02
C LEU A 70 -9.52 18.65 22.90
N TRP A 71 -10.56 18.60 23.75
CA TRP A 71 -10.84 17.42 24.58
C TRP A 71 -11.13 16.18 23.75
N ARG A 72 -11.87 16.31 22.64
CA ARG A 72 -12.09 15.21 21.68
C ARG A 72 -10.78 14.70 21.09
N LEU A 73 -9.89 15.60 20.69
CA LEU A 73 -8.58 15.25 20.15
C LEU A 73 -7.71 14.56 21.20
N LEU A 74 -7.57 15.13 22.39
CA LEU A 74 -6.75 14.57 23.47
C LEU A 74 -7.27 13.20 23.92
N SER A 75 -8.59 13.04 24.08
CA SER A 75 -9.20 11.75 24.43
C SER A 75 -8.93 10.69 23.35
N PHE A 76 -9.02 11.09 22.08
CA PHE A 76 -8.70 10.21 20.97
C PHE A 76 -7.20 9.85 20.91
N LEU A 77 -6.30 10.81 21.11
CA LEU A 77 -4.86 10.55 21.13
C LEU A 77 -4.45 9.62 22.27
N LEU A 78 -5.07 9.76 23.45
CA LEU A 78 -4.86 8.84 24.57
C LEU A 78 -5.30 7.41 24.21
N LEU A 79 -6.51 7.27 23.64
CA LEU A 79 -7.01 5.98 23.15
C LEU A 79 -6.06 5.40 22.09
N LEU A 80 -5.68 6.19 21.09
CA LEU A 80 -4.80 5.74 20.02
C LEU A 80 -3.42 5.31 20.56
N GLY A 81 -2.83 6.08 21.46
CA GLY A 81 -1.57 5.74 22.12
C GLY A 81 -1.66 4.44 22.92
N SER A 82 -2.75 4.24 23.66
CA SER A 82 -2.99 3.00 24.40
C SER A 82 -3.10 1.77 23.48
N LEU A 83 -3.78 1.92 22.33
CA LEU A 83 -3.92 0.85 21.34
C LEU A 83 -2.59 0.55 20.64
N ILE A 84 -1.83 1.58 20.26
CA ILE A 84 -0.49 1.43 19.67
C ILE A 84 0.43 0.66 20.63
N TRP A 85 0.39 1.00 21.92
CA TRP A 85 1.15 0.31 22.96
C TRP A 85 0.68 -1.14 23.15
N LEU A 86 -0.62 -1.38 23.29
CA LEU A 86 -1.21 -2.72 23.50
C LEU A 86 -0.91 -3.65 22.33
N LEU A 87 -0.98 -3.14 21.10
CA LEU A 87 -0.71 -3.90 19.87
C LEU A 87 0.80 -4.05 19.58
N GLY A 88 1.68 -3.46 20.40
CA GLY A 88 3.13 -3.65 20.31
C GLY A 88 3.82 -2.87 19.20
N TYR A 89 3.17 -1.83 18.63
CA TYR A 89 3.77 -0.99 17.59
C TYR A 89 4.99 -0.19 18.06
N THR A 90 5.22 -0.10 19.38
CA THR A 90 6.32 0.66 20.00
C THR A 90 7.66 -0.07 20.03
N ARG A 91 7.70 -1.37 19.71
CA ARG A 91 8.91 -2.21 19.86
C ARG A 91 9.91 -2.14 18.71
N HIS A 92 9.54 -1.55 17.58
CA HIS A 92 10.43 -1.38 16.43
C HIS A 92 10.73 0.11 16.27
N SER A 93 12.00 0.47 16.29
CA SER A 93 12.41 1.87 16.19
C SER A 93 12.10 2.39 14.78
N ALA A 94 11.44 3.54 14.67
CA ALA A 94 11.21 4.19 13.37
C ALA A 94 12.51 4.45 12.60
N TYR A 95 13.64 4.52 13.33
CA TYR A 95 14.99 4.65 12.79
C TYR A 95 15.47 3.41 12.02
N ASP A 96 15.06 2.20 12.39
CA ASP A 96 15.45 0.97 11.68
C ASP A 96 14.78 0.86 10.30
N ALA A 97 13.66 1.58 10.11
CA ALA A 97 12.99 1.73 8.82
C ALA A 97 13.64 2.79 7.91
N LEU A 98 14.57 3.60 8.44
CA LEU A 98 15.32 4.62 7.67
C LEU A 98 16.48 4.02 6.86
N GLY A 99 16.83 2.74 7.06
CA GLY A 99 17.83 2.02 6.25
C GLY A 99 17.44 1.86 4.76
N TYR A 100 16.20 2.21 4.41
CA TYR A 100 15.72 2.38 3.04
C TYR A 100 15.80 3.84 2.56
N GLY A 101 16.71 4.63 3.15
CA GLY A 101 17.05 5.97 2.70
C GLY A 101 17.24 5.98 1.19
N ASP A 102 16.46 6.84 0.52
CA ASP A 102 16.35 7.03 -0.93
C ASP A 102 15.40 6.10 -1.72
N ASN A 103 14.99 4.94 -1.20
CA ASN A 103 14.19 3.98 -1.98
C ASN A 103 12.69 4.07 -1.66
N GLY A 104 12.04 5.09 -2.24
CA GLY A 104 10.59 5.07 -2.40
C GLY A 104 9.93 6.41 -2.64
N TYR A 105 10.09 7.38 -1.74
CA TYR A 105 9.44 8.69 -1.85
C TYR A 105 10.03 9.48 -3.02
N GLY A 106 9.22 9.84 -4.02
CA GLY A 106 9.67 10.58 -5.22
C GLY A 106 10.40 9.74 -6.28
N ASN A 107 11.03 8.64 -5.88
CA ASN A 107 11.70 7.73 -6.82
C ASN A 107 10.73 6.69 -7.41
N ASP A 108 10.13 5.87 -6.55
CA ASP A 108 9.32 4.72 -6.97
C ASP A 108 7.82 4.94 -6.74
N PHE A 109 7.47 5.63 -5.65
CA PHE A 109 6.08 5.79 -5.19
C PHE A 109 5.70 7.26 -5.05
N PHE A 110 5.27 7.83 -6.17
CA PHE A 110 4.75 9.19 -6.28
C PHE A 110 3.47 9.15 -7.12
N LEU A 111 2.77 10.27 -7.18
CA LEU A 111 1.69 10.52 -8.14
C LEU A 111 2.30 11.14 -9.39
N ASN A 112 2.25 10.42 -10.52
CA ASN A 112 2.47 11.05 -11.82
C ASN A 112 1.26 11.93 -12.18
N LEU A 113 1.47 13.14 -12.69
CA LEU A 113 0.38 14.06 -13.03
C LEU A 113 -0.55 13.51 -14.14
N LEU A 114 -0.07 12.57 -14.96
CA LEU A 114 -0.89 11.87 -15.95
C LEU A 114 -1.73 10.72 -15.37
N GLU A 115 -1.34 10.12 -14.24
CA GLU A 115 -2.00 8.92 -13.69
C GLU A 115 -3.53 9.05 -13.52
N PRO A 116 -4.09 10.17 -13.01
CA PRO A 116 -5.54 10.31 -12.86
C PRO A 116 -6.31 10.18 -14.17
N PHE A 117 -5.67 10.50 -15.29
CA PHE A 117 -6.26 10.51 -16.63
C PHE A 117 -5.86 9.29 -17.47
N CYS A 118 -4.81 8.59 -17.08
CA CYS A 118 -4.21 7.52 -17.87
C CYS A 118 -4.49 6.15 -17.27
N GLY A 119 -5.33 5.37 -17.96
CA GLY A 119 -5.60 3.99 -17.63
C GLY A 119 -4.55 3.05 -18.23
N GLY A 120 -4.51 1.82 -17.70
CA GLY A 120 -3.84 0.68 -18.33
C GLY A 120 -4.80 -0.19 -19.15
N GLY A 121 -5.98 0.35 -19.50
CA GLY A 121 -7.05 -0.36 -20.23
C GLY A 121 -7.07 -0.01 -21.72
N LYS A 122 -7.92 -0.70 -22.49
CA LYS A 122 -8.06 -0.47 -23.95
C LYS A 122 -8.75 0.85 -24.32
N LEU A 123 -9.51 1.45 -23.39
CA LEU A 123 -10.34 2.63 -23.65
C LEU A 123 -9.57 3.94 -23.52
N ILE A 124 -8.72 4.05 -22.51
CA ILE A 124 -7.81 5.18 -22.33
C ILE A 124 -6.44 4.61 -22.05
N ALA A 125 -5.59 4.59 -23.08
CA ALA A 125 -4.22 4.12 -23.04
C ALA A 125 -3.28 5.30 -23.32
N CYS A 126 -2.35 5.56 -22.42
CA CYS A 126 -1.36 6.64 -22.56
C CYS A 126 0.04 6.12 -22.93
N GLY A 127 0.09 5.13 -23.83
CA GLY A 127 1.32 4.41 -24.21
C GLY A 127 1.41 3.02 -23.57
N GLU A 128 2.53 2.33 -23.78
CA GLU A 128 2.84 1.06 -23.12
C GLU A 128 2.88 1.27 -21.60
N GLY A 129 1.74 1.08 -20.94
CA GLY A 129 1.71 0.77 -19.52
C GLY A 129 1.97 -0.72 -19.32
N PRO A 130 3.25 -1.12 -19.18
CA PRO A 130 3.55 -2.13 -18.17
C PRO A 130 4.73 -1.80 -17.24
N GLU A 131 5.50 -0.72 -17.42
CA GLU A 131 6.48 -0.26 -16.40
C GLU A 131 5.85 0.54 -15.25
N TYR A 132 4.63 1.07 -15.46
CA TYR A 132 3.92 1.89 -14.48
C TYR A 132 2.81 1.17 -13.72
N VAL A 133 2.46 -0.07 -14.10
CA VAL A 133 1.30 -0.76 -13.53
C VAL A 133 1.62 -2.22 -13.22
N PHE A 134 2.12 -2.42 -12.00
CA PHE A 134 2.24 -3.72 -11.32
C PHE A 134 3.25 -4.71 -11.93
N PRO A 135 4.21 -5.24 -11.12
CA PRO A 135 4.13 -5.38 -9.67
C PRO A 135 4.55 -4.16 -8.83
N TYR A 136 5.21 -3.14 -9.42
CA TYR A 136 6.14 -2.32 -8.62
C TYR A 136 5.75 -0.86 -8.30
N ARG A 137 4.55 -0.36 -8.66
CA ARG A 137 4.11 0.98 -8.22
C ARG A 137 2.80 0.90 -7.44
N GLU A 138 2.93 0.92 -6.11
CA GLU A 138 1.86 0.73 -5.12
C GLU A 138 0.83 1.89 -4.99
N SER A 139 0.67 2.70 -6.04
CA SER A 139 -0.05 3.99 -6.00
C SER A 139 -0.92 4.26 -7.24
N PHE A 140 -1.42 3.24 -7.95
CA PHE A 140 -2.28 3.48 -9.12
C PHE A 140 -3.47 4.40 -8.81
N ASN A 141 -3.60 5.51 -9.56
CA ASN A 141 -4.50 6.64 -9.25
C ASN A 141 -5.50 6.99 -10.35
N TYR A 142 -5.65 6.13 -11.36
CA TYR A 142 -6.56 6.36 -12.47
C TYR A 142 -8.03 6.50 -12.02
N LEU A 143 -8.70 7.56 -12.48
CA LEU A 143 -10.08 7.87 -12.11
C LEU A 143 -11.13 7.00 -12.81
N GLY A 144 -10.78 6.39 -13.94
CA GLY A 144 -11.70 5.61 -14.76
C GLY A 144 -12.41 6.43 -15.83
N ALA A 145 -12.60 5.85 -17.01
CA ALA A 145 -13.20 6.52 -18.16
C ALA A 145 -14.61 7.07 -17.89
N GLY A 146 -15.40 6.36 -17.06
CA GLY A 146 -16.74 6.81 -16.68
C GLY A 146 -16.71 8.05 -15.82
N LEU A 147 -15.85 8.09 -14.79
CA LEU A 147 -15.72 9.28 -13.94
C LEU A 147 -15.15 10.47 -14.71
N LEU A 148 -14.16 10.24 -15.59
CA LEU A 148 -13.60 11.28 -16.47
C LEU A 148 -14.65 11.91 -17.40
N LEU A 149 -15.62 11.12 -17.89
CA LEU A 149 -16.76 11.65 -18.63
C LEU A 149 -17.68 12.52 -17.75
N LEU A 150 -17.92 12.12 -16.51
CA LEU A 150 -18.87 12.79 -15.63
C LEU A 150 -18.34 14.09 -15.00
N ILE A 151 -17.03 14.21 -14.78
CA ILE A 151 -16.42 15.39 -14.14
C ILE A 151 -16.76 16.70 -14.88
N PRO A 152 -16.54 16.84 -16.21
CA PRO A 152 -16.92 18.06 -16.93
C PRO A 152 -18.41 18.37 -16.81
N VAL A 153 -19.27 17.37 -16.94
CA VAL A 153 -20.73 17.53 -16.85
C VAL A 153 -21.12 18.07 -15.46
N ALA A 154 -20.52 17.54 -14.40
CA ALA A 154 -20.73 17.99 -13.03
C ALA A 154 -20.25 19.44 -12.81
N LEU A 155 -19.06 19.79 -13.33
CA LEU A 155 -18.49 21.13 -13.25
C LEU A 155 -19.39 22.16 -13.96
N PHE A 156 -19.77 21.91 -15.22
CA PHE A 156 -20.68 22.80 -15.95
C PHE A 156 -22.05 22.91 -15.28
N SER A 157 -22.55 21.80 -14.73
CA SER A 157 -23.85 21.74 -14.09
C SER A 157 -23.96 22.47 -12.76
N ASN A 158 -22.88 22.50 -11.97
CA ASN A 158 -22.94 22.85 -10.54
C ASN A 158 -21.68 23.57 -10.02
N ARG A 159 -20.86 24.21 -10.86
CA ARG A 159 -19.61 24.89 -10.45
C ARG A 159 -19.76 25.77 -9.21
N HIS A 160 -20.83 26.55 -9.12
CA HIS A 160 -21.05 27.46 -7.99
C HIS A 160 -21.31 26.69 -6.69
N HIS A 161 -22.07 25.60 -6.74
CA HIS A 161 -22.30 24.74 -5.56
C HIS A 161 -21.01 24.09 -5.08
N LEU A 162 -20.17 23.62 -6.01
CA LEU A 162 -18.89 22.99 -5.70
C LEU A 162 -17.93 23.98 -5.02
N LEU A 163 -17.78 25.18 -5.59
CA LEU A 163 -16.96 26.23 -4.99
C LEU A 163 -17.46 26.65 -3.61
N THR A 164 -18.78 26.77 -3.44
CA THR A 164 -19.39 27.09 -2.15
C THR A 164 -19.11 26.00 -1.13
N LEU A 165 -19.18 24.72 -1.51
CA LEU A 165 -18.91 23.59 -0.62
C LEU A 165 -17.45 23.58 -0.12
N LEU A 166 -16.48 23.83 -1.01
CA LEU A 166 -15.07 23.97 -0.61
C LEU A 166 -14.85 25.16 0.33
N LYS A 167 -15.50 26.30 0.05
CA LYS A 167 -15.45 27.49 0.91
C LYS A 167 -16.04 27.25 2.31
N HIS A 168 -17.06 26.41 2.43
CA HIS A 168 -17.69 26.07 3.72
C HIS A 168 -16.94 24.99 4.50
N SER A 169 -15.86 24.44 3.95
CA SER A 169 -15.01 23.44 4.60
C SER A 169 -13.54 23.72 4.29
N PRO A 170 -13.02 24.86 4.78
CA PRO A 170 -11.66 25.30 4.48
C PRO A 170 -10.59 24.32 5.02
N ALA A 171 -10.80 23.68 6.18
CA ALA A 171 -9.85 22.70 6.69
C ALA A 171 -9.80 21.43 5.83
N LEU A 172 -10.94 20.95 5.32
CA LEU A 172 -10.95 19.85 4.35
C LEU A 172 -10.23 20.26 3.07
N THR A 173 -10.49 21.47 2.57
CA THR A 173 -9.87 21.95 1.32
C THR A 173 -8.35 22.04 1.47
N ALA A 174 -7.87 22.59 2.58
CA ALA A 174 -6.45 22.64 2.92
C ALA A 174 -5.85 21.23 3.05
N LEU A 175 -6.58 20.30 3.67
CA LEU A 175 -6.15 18.91 3.78
C LEU A 175 -6.01 18.23 2.42
N LEU A 176 -7.01 18.35 1.54
CA LEU A 176 -6.96 17.74 0.20
C LEU A 176 -5.82 18.33 -0.63
N LEU A 177 -5.56 19.64 -0.49
CA LEU A 177 -4.39 20.27 -1.11
C LEU A 177 -3.08 19.70 -0.53
N GLY A 178 -2.97 19.57 0.80
CA GLY A 178 -1.80 18.98 1.45
C GLY A 178 -1.55 17.54 1.01
N PHE A 179 -2.60 16.73 0.89
CA PHE A 179 -2.52 15.37 0.35
C PHE A 179 -2.08 15.34 -1.11
N PHE A 180 -2.55 16.27 -1.94
CA PHE A 180 -2.11 16.39 -3.33
C PHE A 180 -0.61 16.73 -3.40
N LEU A 181 -0.18 17.75 -2.64
CA LEU A 181 1.22 18.19 -2.59
C LEU A 181 2.15 17.10 -2.06
N TYR A 182 1.70 16.33 -1.07
CA TYR A 182 2.44 15.17 -0.58
C TYR A 182 2.52 14.08 -1.66
N ALA A 183 1.40 13.79 -2.34
CA ALA A 183 1.33 12.72 -3.33
C ALA A 183 2.24 12.94 -4.55
N ILE A 184 2.32 14.18 -5.06
CA ILE A 184 3.22 14.53 -6.18
C ILE A 184 4.72 14.45 -5.79
N SER A 185 5.01 14.43 -4.49
CA SER A 185 6.36 14.25 -3.95
C SER A 185 7.35 15.39 -4.28
N ASN A 186 8.64 15.18 -3.98
CA ASN A 186 9.74 16.09 -4.28
C ASN A 186 10.31 15.94 -5.70
N LYS A 187 9.81 14.98 -6.46
CA LYS A 187 10.12 14.77 -7.89
C LYS A 187 8.81 14.74 -8.67
N ILE A 188 8.48 15.87 -9.28
CA ILE A 188 7.22 16.08 -10.02
C ILE A 188 7.41 15.58 -11.45
N ARG A 189 6.57 14.62 -11.86
CA ARG A 189 6.65 13.99 -13.19
C ARG A 189 5.35 14.09 -13.96
N PHE A 190 5.50 14.18 -15.29
CA PHE A 190 4.41 14.10 -16.26
C PHE A 190 4.79 13.08 -17.32
N GLY A 191 4.15 11.91 -17.26
CA GLY A 191 4.56 10.76 -18.06
C GLY A 191 6.00 10.37 -17.74
N ASN A 192 6.83 10.23 -18.76
CA ASN A 192 8.23 9.80 -18.61
C ASN A 192 9.17 10.98 -18.29
N THR A 193 8.66 12.21 -18.24
CA THR A 193 9.46 13.41 -18.04
C THR A 193 9.37 13.91 -16.60
N GLU A 194 10.52 14.15 -15.97
CA GLU A 194 10.61 14.89 -14.72
C GLU A 194 10.55 16.39 -15.02
N ILE A 195 9.51 17.06 -14.55
CA ILE A 195 9.32 18.51 -14.78
C ILE A 195 10.16 19.31 -13.80
N PHE A 196 10.17 18.89 -12.54
CA PHE A 196 10.80 19.63 -11.45
C PHE A 196 11.16 18.70 -10.30
N SER A 197 12.31 18.90 -9.69
CA SER A 197 12.70 18.22 -8.46
C SER A 197 13.46 19.12 -7.50
N TYR A 198 13.35 18.81 -6.21
CA TYR A 198 14.02 19.54 -5.14
C TYR A 198 14.48 18.59 -4.04
N ALA A 199 15.54 18.99 -3.33
CA ALA A 199 16.05 18.26 -2.19
C ALA A 199 15.12 18.43 -0.99
N LEU A 200 14.86 17.33 -0.28
CA LEU A 200 14.08 17.36 0.94
C LEU A 200 14.98 17.68 2.15
N PRO A 201 14.53 18.55 3.07
CA PRO A 201 15.21 18.74 4.34
C PRO A 201 15.26 17.45 5.16
N SER A 202 16.36 17.23 5.89
CA SER A 202 16.59 16.01 6.68
C SER A 202 15.50 15.71 7.71
N TRP A 203 14.87 16.74 8.28
CA TRP A 203 13.77 16.58 9.25
C TRP A 203 12.53 15.88 8.66
N THR A 204 12.38 15.87 7.33
CA THR A 204 11.25 15.18 6.67
C THR A 204 11.44 13.67 6.55
N ALA A 205 12.67 13.16 6.74
CA ALA A 205 13.04 11.78 6.45
C ALA A 205 12.19 10.74 7.21
N THR A 206 11.82 11.01 8.46
CA THR A 206 10.96 10.11 9.24
C THR A 206 9.56 10.01 8.64
N LEU A 207 9.00 11.14 8.20
CA LEU A 207 7.66 11.19 7.61
C LEU A 207 7.67 10.53 6.24
N THR A 208 8.58 10.94 5.36
CA THR A 208 8.69 10.43 3.99
C THR A 208 9.19 9.01 3.94
N GLY A 209 9.98 8.54 4.91
CA GLY A 209 10.33 7.13 5.05
C GLY A 209 9.14 6.28 5.52
N THR A 210 8.41 6.74 6.54
CA THR A 210 7.23 6.02 7.07
C THR A 210 6.12 5.92 6.03
N PHE A 211 5.86 7.03 5.33
CA PHE A 211 4.82 7.18 4.32
C PHE A 211 5.42 7.36 2.92
N ARG A 212 6.42 6.54 2.58
CA ARG A 212 7.14 6.58 1.29
C ARG A 212 6.26 6.40 0.06
N ALA A 213 5.14 5.70 0.20
CA ALA A 213 4.17 5.49 -0.88
C ALA A 213 3.26 6.72 -1.06
N ALA A 214 3.88 7.83 -1.47
CA ALA A 214 3.26 9.15 -1.46
C ALA A 214 2.00 9.20 -2.32
N GLY A 215 2.04 8.57 -3.51
CA GLY A 215 0.91 8.55 -4.44
C GLY A 215 -0.40 8.01 -3.84
N ARG A 216 -0.36 7.18 -2.78
CA ARG A 216 -1.57 6.70 -2.09
C ARG A 216 -2.38 7.83 -1.42
N PHE A 217 -1.74 8.95 -1.07
CA PHE A 217 -2.44 10.12 -0.50
C PHE A 217 -3.33 10.83 -1.52
N PHE A 218 -3.28 10.44 -2.80
CA PHE A 218 -4.27 10.89 -3.78
C PHE A 218 -5.61 10.15 -3.67
N TRP A 219 -5.68 8.96 -3.06
CA TRP A 219 -6.92 8.18 -2.96
C TRP A 219 -8.09 8.92 -2.28
N PRO A 220 -7.91 9.63 -1.15
CA PRO A 220 -8.97 10.47 -0.58
C PRO A 220 -9.48 11.51 -1.56
N ILE A 221 -8.62 12.07 -2.40
CA ILE A 221 -8.97 13.06 -3.43
C ILE A 221 -9.81 12.39 -4.52
N SER A 222 -9.37 11.24 -5.04
CA SER A 222 -10.12 10.49 -6.06
C SER A 222 -11.52 10.10 -5.57
N LEU A 223 -11.65 9.61 -4.33
CA LEU A 223 -12.94 9.26 -3.74
C LEU A 223 -13.80 10.50 -3.48
N PHE A 224 -13.19 11.61 -3.08
CA PHE A 224 -13.88 12.88 -2.91
C PHE A 224 -14.45 13.40 -4.23
N VAL A 225 -13.65 13.38 -5.30
CA VAL A 225 -14.06 13.78 -6.65
C VAL A 225 -15.19 12.88 -7.17
N LEU A 226 -15.08 11.55 -6.98
CA LEU A 226 -16.13 10.59 -7.32
C LEU A 226 -17.44 10.96 -6.61
N TYR A 227 -17.39 11.12 -5.28
CA TYR A 227 -18.56 11.45 -4.48
C TYR A 227 -19.18 12.79 -4.90
N LEU A 228 -18.39 13.84 -5.07
CA LEU A 228 -18.89 15.16 -5.46
C LEU A 228 -19.53 15.14 -6.84
N THR A 229 -18.89 14.47 -7.81
CA THR A 229 -19.40 14.32 -9.16
C THR A 229 -20.78 13.66 -9.14
N LEU A 230 -20.90 12.51 -8.50
CA LEU A 230 -22.17 11.77 -8.39
C LEU A 230 -23.22 12.57 -7.62
N ALA A 231 -22.88 13.14 -6.45
CA ALA A 231 -23.80 13.92 -5.65
C ALA A 231 -24.33 15.17 -6.37
N SER A 232 -23.56 15.74 -7.29
CA SER A 232 -23.97 16.90 -8.09
C SER A 232 -24.96 16.52 -9.20
N LEU A 233 -24.78 15.35 -9.82
CA LEU A 233 -25.58 14.89 -10.95
C LEU A 233 -26.86 14.18 -10.50
N LEU A 234 -26.79 13.33 -9.47
CA LEU A 234 -27.93 12.56 -8.97
C LEU A 234 -29.04 13.41 -8.36
N LYS A 235 -28.75 14.66 -7.98
CA LYS A 235 -29.78 15.62 -7.55
C LYS A 235 -30.63 16.14 -8.71
N LYS A 236 -30.18 16.00 -9.96
CA LYS A 236 -30.90 16.50 -11.14
C LYS A 236 -31.84 15.43 -11.67
N ARG A 237 -33.14 15.72 -11.72
CA ARG A 237 -34.14 14.87 -12.36
C ARG A 237 -34.22 15.21 -13.86
N SER A 238 -33.32 14.63 -14.65
CA SER A 238 -33.30 14.80 -16.10
C SER A 238 -32.97 13.48 -16.79
N TRP A 239 -33.71 13.17 -17.86
CA TRP A 239 -33.47 11.98 -18.68
C TRP A 239 -32.08 12.02 -19.34
N LEU A 240 -31.61 13.20 -19.74
CA LEU A 240 -30.27 13.41 -20.30
C LEU A 240 -29.18 13.06 -19.28
N ILE A 241 -29.33 13.50 -18.02
CA ILE A 241 -28.39 13.16 -16.96
C ILE A 241 -28.40 11.65 -16.68
N SER A 242 -29.58 11.04 -16.70
CA SER A 242 -29.72 9.58 -16.54
C SER A 242 -29.02 8.81 -17.67
N LEU A 243 -29.19 9.26 -18.92
CA LEU A 243 -28.51 8.70 -20.08
C LEU A 243 -26.98 8.84 -19.99
N ILE A 244 -26.50 10.01 -19.54
CA ILE A 244 -25.07 10.26 -19.32
C ILE A 244 -24.52 9.34 -18.23
N LEU A 245 -25.24 9.16 -17.11
CA LEU A 245 -24.83 8.25 -16.03
C LEU A 245 -24.77 6.80 -16.49
N VAL A 246 -25.77 6.33 -17.25
CA VAL A 246 -25.77 4.96 -17.82
C VAL A 246 -24.62 4.78 -18.80
N THR A 247 -24.40 5.77 -19.68
CA THR A 247 -23.26 5.76 -20.63
C THR A 247 -21.93 5.68 -19.88
N ALA A 248 -21.74 6.51 -18.84
CA ALA A 248 -20.55 6.51 -18.01
C ALA A 248 -20.34 5.17 -17.31
N LEU A 249 -21.41 4.54 -16.79
CA LEU A 249 -21.34 3.23 -16.17
C LEU A 249 -20.91 2.15 -17.18
N VAL A 250 -21.49 2.13 -18.38
CA VAL A 250 -21.11 1.17 -19.43
C VAL A 250 -19.65 1.36 -19.84
N MET A 251 -19.20 2.62 -20.00
CA MET A 251 -17.80 2.94 -20.27
C MET A 251 -16.88 2.44 -19.15
N GLN A 252 -17.24 2.69 -17.88
CA GLN A 252 -16.46 2.26 -16.73
C GLN A 252 -16.34 0.73 -16.65
N ILE A 253 -17.43 -0.01 -16.93
CA ILE A 253 -17.41 -1.48 -16.95
C ILE A 253 -16.45 -1.99 -18.02
N LYS A 254 -16.52 -1.43 -19.24
CA LYS A 254 -15.61 -1.83 -20.34
C LYS A 254 -14.15 -1.51 -20.01
N ASP A 255 -13.90 -0.38 -19.37
CA ASP A 255 -12.57 0.12 -19.01
C ASP A 255 -11.90 -0.75 -17.92
N VAL A 256 -12.68 -1.16 -16.91
CA VAL A 256 -12.19 -2.00 -15.80
C VAL A 256 -12.15 -3.49 -16.14
N LYS A 257 -12.89 -3.95 -17.17
CA LYS A 257 -13.00 -5.38 -17.51
C LYS A 257 -11.65 -6.11 -17.66
N PRO A 258 -10.61 -5.57 -18.34
CA PRO A 258 -9.32 -6.23 -18.44
C PRO A 258 -8.66 -6.47 -17.07
N TRP A 259 -8.76 -5.49 -16.16
CA TRP A 259 -8.27 -5.60 -14.79
C TRP A 259 -9.02 -6.65 -13.99
N LEU A 260 -10.34 -6.69 -14.12
CA LEU A 260 -11.17 -7.69 -13.44
C LEU A 260 -10.82 -9.11 -13.91
N LEU A 261 -10.66 -9.31 -15.23
CA LEU A 261 -10.26 -10.60 -15.79
C LEU A 261 -8.86 -11.01 -15.30
N ARG A 262 -7.90 -10.09 -15.22
CA ARG A 262 -6.57 -10.36 -14.65
C ARG A 262 -6.66 -10.78 -13.19
N ILE A 263 -7.43 -10.07 -12.37
CA ILE A 263 -7.63 -10.42 -10.96
C ILE A 263 -8.28 -11.80 -10.82
N GLN A 264 -9.28 -12.11 -11.65
CA GLN A 264 -9.94 -13.41 -11.66
C GLN A 264 -8.98 -14.53 -12.07
N ALA A 265 -8.18 -14.32 -13.11
CA ALA A 265 -7.17 -15.30 -13.55
C ALA A 265 -6.11 -15.54 -12.47
N GLU A 266 -5.58 -14.48 -11.86
CA GLU A 266 -4.63 -14.60 -10.74
C GLU A 266 -5.25 -15.30 -9.52
N SER A 267 -6.51 -14.99 -9.20
CA SER A 267 -7.22 -15.62 -8.06
C SER A 267 -7.59 -17.07 -8.32
N ALA A 268 -7.69 -17.48 -9.58
CA ALA A 268 -7.96 -18.87 -9.98
C ALA A 268 -6.70 -19.75 -9.94
N LYS A 269 -5.50 -19.16 -9.82
CA LYS A 269 -4.26 -19.94 -9.67
C LYS A 269 -4.33 -20.80 -8.40
N PRO A 270 -3.78 -22.04 -8.41
CA PRO A 270 -3.82 -22.92 -7.25
C PRO A 270 -3.23 -22.25 -6.01
N SER A 271 -4.01 -22.16 -4.93
CA SER A 271 -3.56 -21.57 -3.66
C SER A 271 -2.78 -22.58 -2.79
N THR A 272 -3.01 -23.88 -3.03
CA THR A 272 -2.36 -24.99 -2.33
C THR A 272 -1.07 -25.39 -3.03
N LEU A 273 0.06 -25.16 -2.38
CA LEU A 273 1.33 -25.72 -2.79
C LEU A 273 1.41 -27.16 -2.27
N ASN A 274 1.75 -28.11 -3.14
CA ASN A 274 2.01 -29.49 -2.72
C ASN A 274 3.47 -29.62 -2.28
N PHE A 275 3.68 -29.89 -0.99
CA PHE A 275 5.02 -30.07 -0.42
C PHE A 275 5.38 -31.53 -0.13
N LYS A 276 4.55 -32.49 -0.55
CA LYS A 276 4.72 -33.92 -0.23
C LYS A 276 6.06 -34.49 -0.70
N GLU A 277 6.58 -34.00 -1.83
CA GLU A 277 7.89 -34.40 -2.36
C GLU A 277 9.06 -34.08 -1.41
N TRP A 278 8.86 -33.14 -0.49
CA TRP A 278 9.86 -32.72 0.49
C TRP A 278 9.76 -33.47 1.83
N GLU A 279 8.76 -34.34 2.02
CA GLU A 279 8.50 -35.02 3.29
C GLU A 279 9.73 -35.79 3.80
N THR A 280 10.35 -36.59 2.93
CA THR A 280 11.55 -37.38 3.27
C THR A 280 12.74 -36.50 3.69
N VAL A 281 12.90 -35.34 3.06
CA VAL A 281 13.98 -34.40 3.42
C VAL A 281 13.65 -33.72 4.74
N MET A 282 12.42 -33.25 4.90
CA MET A 282 12.01 -32.41 6.02
C MET A 282 11.86 -33.17 7.35
N THR A 283 11.70 -34.49 7.33
CA THR A 283 11.77 -35.33 8.54
C THR A 283 13.13 -35.28 9.24
N HIS A 284 14.21 -35.06 8.49
CA HIS A 284 15.59 -35.02 9.00
C HIS A 284 16.10 -33.59 9.27
N VAL A 285 15.25 -32.59 9.08
CA VAL A 285 15.60 -31.16 9.16
C VAL A 285 14.86 -30.52 10.33
N ASP A 286 15.59 -29.74 11.13
CA ASP A 286 15.01 -28.91 12.20
C ASP A 286 14.94 -27.44 11.78
N LYS A 287 15.90 -26.99 10.95
CA LYS A 287 16.02 -25.59 10.52
C LYS A 287 16.36 -25.45 9.04
N VAL A 288 15.65 -24.56 8.36
CA VAL A 288 15.91 -24.15 6.98
C VAL A 288 16.76 -22.88 7.00
N MET A 289 17.90 -22.93 6.32
CA MET A 289 18.85 -21.84 6.16
C MET A 289 18.77 -21.36 4.70
N VAL A 290 18.16 -20.21 4.48
CA VAL A 290 18.03 -19.57 3.17
C VAL A 290 19.15 -18.55 2.99
N TYR A 291 19.77 -18.58 1.81
CA TYR A 291 20.80 -17.64 1.42
C TYR A 291 20.59 -17.11 -0.02
N PRO A 292 20.70 -15.80 -0.26
CA PRO A 292 20.73 -14.75 0.76
C PRO A 292 19.40 -14.72 1.54
N ILE A 293 19.43 -14.22 2.77
CA ILE A 293 18.17 -13.93 3.48
C ILE A 293 17.35 -12.92 2.71
N HIS A 294 16.02 -13.04 2.79
CA HIS A 294 15.09 -12.08 2.24
C HIS A 294 15.49 -10.63 2.56
N GLU A 295 15.40 -9.75 1.55
CA GLU A 295 15.86 -8.34 1.55
C GLU A 295 17.37 -8.13 1.34
N CYS A 296 18.20 -9.19 1.36
CA CYS A 296 19.60 -9.08 0.94
C CYS A 296 19.76 -9.32 -0.58
N PRO A 297 20.64 -8.57 -1.27
CA PRO A 297 20.88 -8.75 -2.70
C PRO A 297 21.49 -10.12 -3.05
N PRO A 298 21.21 -10.67 -4.26
CA PRO A 298 20.24 -10.19 -5.24
C PRO A 298 18.79 -10.53 -4.81
N LEU A 299 17.89 -9.59 -5.01
CA LEU A 299 16.50 -9.68 -4.54
C LEU A 299 15.67 -10.66 -5.39
N HIS A 300 15.38 -11.84 -4.85
CA HIS A 300 14.45 -12.81 -5.45
C HIS A 300 13.25 -13.08 -4.52
N TYR A 301 12.18 -12.28 -4.66
CA TYR A 301 11.04 -12.29 -3.74
C TYR A 301 10.23 -13.58 -3.75
N GLN A 302 9.99 -14.18 -4.93
CA GLN A 302 9.07 -15.32 -5.06
C GLN A 302 9.62 -16.62 -4.46
N HIS A 303 10.91 -16.91 -4.65
CA HIS A 303 11.53 -18.12 -4.07
C HIS A 303 11.54 -18.08 -2.54
N ASN A 304 11.82 -16.91 -1.97
CA ASN A 304 11.85 -16.71 -0.53
C ASN A 304 10.49 -17.02 0.12
N ILE A 305 9.38 -16.53 -0.46
CA ILE A 305 8.03 -16.81 0.05
C ILE A 305 7.69 -18.29 -0.04
N TRP A 306 8.06 -18.96 -1.14
CA TRP A 306 7.83 -20.39 -1.29
C TRP A 306 8.57 -21.21 -0.22
N ILE A 307 9.85 -20.89 0.04
CA ILE A 307 10.67 -21.57 1.06
C ILE A 307 10.11 -21.33 2.47
N MET A 308 9.67 -20.10 2.76
CA MET A 308 9.01 -19.78 4.04
C MET A 308 7.72 -20.60 4.21
N ARG A 309 6.92 -20.76 3.16
CA ARG A 309 5.72 -21.61 3.19
C ARG A 309 6.07 -23.09 3.38
N LEU A 310 7.13 -23.60 2.76
CA LEU A 310 7.62 -24.96 2.97
C LEU A 310 8.03 -25.20 4.43
N ALA A 311 8.84 -24.30 5.01
CA ALA A 311 9.25 -24.39 6.40
C ALA A 311 8.05 -24.32 7.36
N GLY A 312 7.11 -23.41 7.10
CA GLY A 312 5.88 -23.27 7.88
C GLY A 312 4.98 -24.51 7.80
N TYR A 313 4.84 -25.13 6.62
CA TYR A 313 4.05 -26.35 6.42
C TYR A 313 4.55 -27.52 7.28
N TYR A 314 5.86 -27.70 7.40
CA TYR A 314 6.48 -28.76 8.21
C TYR A 314 6.85 -28.32 9.64
N GLY A 315 6.46 -27.11 10.07
CA GLY A 315 6.75 -26.58 11.40
C GLY A 315 8.25 -26.43 11.71
N LYS A 316 9.08 -26.14 10.70
CA LYS A 316 10.55 -26.00 10.86
C LYS A 316 10.96 -24.56 11.14
N GLN A 317 12.07 -24.39 11.85
CA GLN A 317 12.68 -23.07 12.02
C GLN A 317 13.23 -22.56 10.69
N ILE A 318 13.28 -21.25 10.50
CA ILE A 318 13.88 -20.62 9.31
C ILE A 318 14.68 -19.37 9.72
N ASN A 319 15.81 -19.10 9.06
CA ASN A 319 16.64 -17.91 9.29
C ASN A 319 16.18 -16.66 8.52
N SER A 320 15.12 -16.78 7.72
CA SER A 320 14.65 -15.73 6.81
C SER A 320 13.14 -15.56 6.92
N GLY A 321 12.66 -14.33 6.74
CA GLY A 321 11.24 -14.01 6.80
C GLY A 321 10.92 -12.71 6.07
N TYR A 322 9.77 -12.69 5.38
CA TYR A 322 9.19 -11.47 4.84
C TYR A 322 8.54 -10.67 5.97
N THR A 323 9.27 -9.71 6.49
CA THR A 323 8.82 -8.83 7.57
C THR A 323 8.58 -7.44 7.02
N ALA A 324 7.45 -6.81 7.36
CA ALA A 324 7.03 -5.55 6.74
C ALA A 324 8.07 -4.41 6.84
N ARG A 325 8.93 -4.43 7.87
CA ARG A 325 10.05 -3.51 8.11
C ARG A 325 11.09 -4.20 8.98
N GLY A 326 12.15 -4.75 8.40
CA GLY A 326 13.27 -5.33 9.13
C GLY A 326 14.59 -4.82 8.59
N HIS A 327 15.49 -4.34 9.46
CA HIS A 327 16.87 -4.15 9.06
C HIS A 327 17.55 -5.53 9.06
N LYS A 328 18.08 -5.95 7.91
CA LYS A 328 18.81 -7.21 7.76
C LYS A 328 20.30 -6.89 7.65
N ASP A 329 21.09 -7.56 8.47
CA ASP A 329 22.55 -7.50 8.39
C ASP A 329 23.02 -8.45 7.28
N CYS A 330 23.11 -7.93 6.06
CA CYS A 330 23.51 -8.70 4.89
C CYS A 330 25.01 -9.09 4.92
N ASP A 331 25.84 -8.30 5.60
CA ASP A 331 27.26 -8.61 5.76
C ASP A 331 27.44 -9.82 6.69
N ALA A 332 26.70 -9.85 7.80
CA ALA A 332 26.64 -11.02 8.67
C ALA A 332 26.05 -12.26 7.96
N ASP A 333 25.09 -12.08 7.04
CA ASP A 333 24.55 -13.18 6.22
C ASP A 333 25.61 -13.76 5.28
N VAL A 334 26.39 -12.92 4.60
CA VAL A 334 27.53 -13.34 3.76
C VAL A 334 28.58 -14.09 4.59
N LEU A 335 28.93 -13.57 5.77
CA LEU A 335 29.88 -14.23 6.68
C LEU A 335 29.33 -15.56 7.22
N SER A 336 28.01 -15.73 7.29
CA SER A 336 27.40 -16.98 7.76
C SER A 336 27.72 -18.18 6.87
N LEU A 337 28.00 -17.96 5.58
CA LEU A 337 28.40 -19.01 4.63
C LEU A 337 29.78 -19.61 4.94
N GLN A 338 30.63 -18.87 5.64
CA GLN A 338 31.98 -19.30 6.00
C GLN A 338 32.00 -20.14 7.30
N ARG A 339 30.87 -20.21 8.01
CA ARG A 339 30.72 -21.00 9.23
C ARG A 339 30.50 -22.48 8.90
N ASP A 340 30.88 -23.34 9.84
CA ASP A 340 30.70 -24.77 9.70
C ASP A 340 29.21 -25.13 9.57
N LEU A 341 28.91 -26.06 8.66
CA LEU A 341 27.56 -26.56 8.45
C LEU A 341 27.09 -27.34 9.68
N LYS A 342 25.86 -27.06 10.12
CA LYS A 342 25.24 -27.74 11.27
C LYS A 342 24.45 -28.96 10.80
N THR A 343 24.46 -30.01 11.61
CA THR A 343 23.61 -31.19 11.39
C THR A 343 22.12 -30.81 11.50
N ARG A 344 21.26 -31.56 10.80
CA ARG A 344 19.80 -31.32 10.76
C ARG A 344 19.39 -29.93 10.26
N HIS A 345 20.24 -29.26 9.50
CA HIS A 345 19.93 -27.99 8.82
C HIS A 345 19.86 -28.20 7.31
N LEU A 346 18.83 -27.64 6.68
CA LEU A 346 18.68 -27.62 5.21
C LEU A 346 19.16 -26.27 4.69
N TYR A 347 20.21 -26.26 3.89
CA TYR A 347 20.76 -25.05 3.28
C TYR A 347 20.22 -24.88 1.87
N ILE A 348 19.57 -23.75 1.59
CA ILE A 348 18.96 -23.41 0.30
C ILE A 348 19.60 -22.13 -0.21
N ILE A 349 20.27 -22.23 -1.35
CA ILE A 349 20.81 -21.09 -2.08
C ILE A 349 19.76 -20.67 -3.11
N SER A 350 19.14 -19.52 -2.90
CA SER A 350 17.98 -19.05 -3.67
C SER A 350 18.34 -18.27 -4.94
N SER A 351 19.63 -17.99 -5.16
CA SER A 351 20.14 -17.26 -6.33
C SER A 351 21.31 -17.99 -7.00
N GLY A 352 21.26 -18.05 -8.34
CA GLY A 352 22.35 -18.58 -9.17
C GLY A 352 23.66 -17.82 -9.02
N ALA A 353 23.61 -16.54 -8.60
CA ALA A 353 24.80 -15.72 -8.32
C ALA A 353 25.71 -16.34 -7.24
N TYR A 354 25.14 -17.16 -6.36
CA TYR A 354 25.85 -17.82 -5.27
C TYR A 354 25.98 -19.34 -5.46
N ALA A 355 25.67 -19.85 -6.66
CA ALA A 355 25.75 -21.28 -6.95
C ALA A 355 27.16 -21.87 -6.79
N ASN A 356 28.19 -21.03 -6.94
CA ASN A 356 29.61 -21.41 -6.84
C ASN A 356 30.23 -21.05 -5.48
N THR A 357 29.44 -20.52 -4.54
CA THR A 357 29.99 -20.10 -3.24
C THR A 357 30.40 -21.34 -2.45
N PRO A 358 31.69 -21.46 -2.05
CA PRO A 358 32.18 -22.64 -1.36
C PRO A 358 31.59 -22.67 0.06
N LEU A 359 30.57 -23.51 0.27
CA LEU A 359 30.15 -23.89 1.62
C LEU A 359 31.33 -24.64 2.27
N ARG A 360 31.89 -24.08 3.35
CA ARG A 360 33.06 -24.69 4.01
C ARG A 360 32.67 -26.07 4.55
N LYS A 361 33.30 -27.12 4.03
CA LYS A 361 33.10 -28.52 4.45
C LYS A 361 33.98 -28.83 5.66
N THR A 362 33.34 -28.90 6.82
CA THR A 362 33.87 -29.47 8.08
C THR A 362 32.76 -30.26 8.77
N LEU A 363 31.92 -30.95 7.99
CA LEU A 363 31.11 -32.06 8.50
C LEU A 363 31.96 -33.33 8.35
N SER A 364 32.56 -33.80 9.45
CA SER A 364 33.00 -35.18 9.55
C SER A 364 31.77 -36.08 9.43
N SER A 365 31.51 -36.54 8.21
CA SER A 365 30.41 -37.46 7.91
C SER A 365 30.63 -38.79 8.65
N PRO A 366 29.74 -39.24 9.55
CA PRO A 366 29.65 -40.64 9.87
C PRO A 366 28.92 -41.32 8.72
N ASN A 367 29.67 -41.74 7.70
CA ASN A 367 29.43 -42.81 6.72
C ASN A 367 28.01 -43.32 6.38
N LEU A 368 26.95 -42.50 6.39
CA LEU A 368 25.58 -43.00 6.12
C LEU A 368 24.73 -42.22 5.11
N TYR A 369 25.23 -41.15 4.49
CA TYR A 369 24.48 -40.50 3.40
C TYR A 369 25.40 -40.15 2.23
N ASN A 370 25.69 -41.16 1.40
CA ASN A 370 26.22 -40.98 0.05
C ASN A 370 25.10 -40.66 -0.95
N THR A 371 24.09 -39.89 -0.52
CA THR A 371 22.97 -39.45 -1.36
C THR A 371 23.24 -38.03 -1.84
N ARG A 372 23.68 -37.97 -3.10
CA ARG A 372 23.51 -36.89 -4.10
C ARG A 372 23.19 -35.51 -3.52
N TRP A 373 24.10 -34.57 -3.70
CA TRP A 373 23.73 -33.17 -3.88
C TRP A 373 22.65 -33.12 -4.96
N LYS A 374 21.38 -32.94 -4.58
CA LYS A 374 20.31 -32.73 -5.54
C LYS A 374 20.41 -31.27 -5.97
N ARG A 375 21.22 -30.99 -6.99
CA ARG A 375 21.15 -29.73 -7.71
C ARG A 375 19.82 -29.74 -8.45
N VAL A 376 18.78 -29.24 -7.81
CA VAL A 376 17.49 -28.98 -8.46
C VAL A 376 17.65 -27.63 -9.16
N SER A 377 18.16 -27.65 -10.39
CA SER A 377 18.00 -26.52 -11.30
C SER A 377 16.56 -26.52 -11.77
N VAL A 378 15.74 -25.62 -11.24
CA VAL A 378 14.49 -25.26 -11.90
C VAL A 378 14.91 -24.45 -13.12
N SER A 379 14.84 -25.05 -14.31
CA SER A 379 15.07 -24.34 -15.56
C SER A 379 13.97 -23.29 -15.74
N GLU A 380 14.37 -22.12 -16.23
CA GLU A 380 13.47 -21.09 -16.74
C GLU A 380 12.61 -21.67 -17.84
N ASP A 381 11.37 -22.02 -17.50
CA ASP A 381 10.23 -22.06 -18.42
C ASP A 381 8.98 -21.76 -17.58
N LEU A 382 8.91 -20.51 -17.12
CA LEU A 382 7.68 -19.89 -16.62
C LEU A 382 7.40 -18.64 -17.47
N THR A 383 7.34 -18.85 -18.78
CA THR A 383 6.63 -17.99 -19.72
C THR A 383 5.36 -18.71 -20.16
N THR A 384 4.35 -18.71 -19.29
CA THR A 384 2.92 -18.67 -19.67
C THR A 384 2.05 -18.21 -18.51
#